data_AF-A0A1E4BB94-F1
#
_entry.id   AF-A0A1E4BB94-F1
#
_cell.length_a   1.000
_cell.length_b   1.000
_cell.length_c   1.000
_cell.angle_alpha   90.00
_cell.angle_beta   90.00
_cell.angle_gamma   90.00
#
_symmetry.space_group_name_H-M   'P 1'
#
loop_
_entity.id
_entity.type
_entity.pdbx_description
1 polymer ?
#
loop_
_entity_poly.entity_id
_entity_poly.type
_entity_poly.pdbx_seq_one_letter_code
_entity_poly.pdbx_strand_id
1 'polypeptide(L)'
;MALLATLAATAGAPLEAQVYARTGRPPFPHQRHEKLFPTCTGCHAGAITGEASALLPPAALCGECHDGTISRRVRYEGASPRQDFLKFAHREHAAQVDSAGRLCTTCHARGPDARWLDVQRARPETCQSCHTHRATAHLAPDNRCATCHIPLARSRTITAEQMAGLPKPPSHDAPQFAARHAVSAADAQAQCATCHTRDSCARCHVNAAELAPVTQLQPDARMATALRGKPASYLTPDDHRADAWVGAHGQAATASIARCASCHAQPSCTVCHIGSSARDVIRRLPAGRTGAPGVQLVLPRRVATTPSLAMPHTTLAQPVANVQGPRGVRAGGDTTRTVVRVHPAGFERNHAATAASGRLTCEGCHAQRFCSDCHAGESRRGFHPANFVQRHAPESYGRDLECASCHNTEVFCRSCHQAQGIASRGQRAGVYHNGQPLWLLQHGQAARRGLQSCTTCHTQRDCMQCHSQRGWGVNPHGPDFDPSRLGARARAMCARCHISDPTVR
;
A
#
# COMPACT_ATOMS: atom_id res chain seq x y z
N MET A 1 -34.20 -23.22 7.48
CA MET A 1 -34.73 -21.90 7.09
C MET A 1 -34.63 -20.96 8.30
N ALA A 2 -33.56 -20.19 8.39
CA ALA A 2 -33.39 -19.16 9.43
C ALA A 2 -33.40 -17.80 8.72
N LEU A 3 -34.46 -17.02 8.94
CA LEU A 3 -34.60 -15.66 8.44
C LEU A 3 -33.59 -14.76 9.16
N LEU A 4 -32.61 -14.28 8.42
CA LEU A 4 -31.82 -13.10 8.76
C LEU A 4 -32.70 -11.86 8.51
N ALA A 5 -33.20 -11.24 9.57
CA ALA A 5 -33.81 -9.92 9.51
C ALA A 5 -32.71 -8.86 9.36
N THR A 6 -32.62 -8.28 8.17
CA THR A 6 -31.78 -7.14 7.83
C THR A 6 -32.31 -5.88 8.55
N LEU A 7 -31.53 -5.33 9.49
CA LEU A 7 -31.70 -3.95 9.95
C LEU A 7 -31.37 -3.00 8.79
N ALA A 8 -32.40 -2.57 8.06
CA ALA A 8 -32.31 -1.42 7.18
C ALA A 8 -32.22 -0.15 8.04
N ALA A 9 -31.09 0.55 7.97
CA ALA A 9 -30.92 1.87 8.57
C ALA A 9 -31.87 2.86 7.87
N THR A 10 -32.95 3.24 8.53
CA THR A 10 -33.89 4.27 8.07
C THR A 10 -33.27 5.66 8.29
N ALA A 11 -32.48 6.12 7.31
CA ALA A 11 -32.19 7.54 7.16
C ALA A 11 -33.47 8.23 6.67
N GLY A 12 -34.32 8.68 7.59
CA GLY A 12 -35.58 9.36 7.23
C GLY A 12 -36.62 9.54 8.35
N ALA A 13 -36.38 9.06 9.58
CA ALA A 13 -37.32 9.33 10.67
C ALA A 13 -37.46 10.84 10.94
N PRO A 14 -38.66 11.38 11.20
CA PRO A 14 -38.84 12.80 11.54
C PRO A 14 -37.97 13.16 12.75
N LEU A 15 -37.47 14.40 12.79
CA LEU A 15 -36.51 14.87 13.80
C LEU A 15 -36.96 14.56 15.24
N GLU A 16 -38.27 14.60 15.48
CA GLU A 16 -38.92 14.29 16.76
C GLU A 16 -38.74 12.83 17.18
N ALA A 17 -38.83 11.88 16.25
CA ALA A 17 -38.58 10.46 16.48
C ALA A 17 -37.09 10.18 16.74
N GLN A 18 -36.20 10.93 16.08
CA GLN A 18 -34.75 10.81 16.31
C GLN A 18 -34.34 11.40 17.68
N VAL A 19 -34.95 12.52 18.09
CA VAL A 19 -34.72 13.13 19.40
C VAL A 19 -35.30 12.24 20.51
N TYR A 20 -36.49 11.67 20.33
CA TYR A 20 -37.08 10.70 21.25
C TYR A 20 -36.21 9.44 21.36
N ALA A 21 -35.74 8.89 20.24
CA ALA A 21 -34.86 7.71 20.25
C ALA A 21 -33.52 7.95 20.94
N ARG A 22 -32.98 9.17 20.87
CA ARG A 22 -31.69 9.54 21.52
C ARG A 22 -31.81 9.91 23.00
N THR A 23 -32.94 10.48 23.42
CA THR A 23 -33.10 11.04 24.77
C THR A 23 -34.15 10.34 25.63
N GLY A 24 -34.97 9.47 25.02
CA GLY A 24 -36.17 8.90 25.64
C GLY A 24 -37.28 9.92 25.92
N ARG A 25 -37.17 11.16 25.42
CA ARG A 25 -38.05 12.28 25.79
C ARG A 25 -38.76 12.88 24.57
N PRO A 26 -40.10 12.98 24.59
CA PRO A 26 -40.80 13.71 23.55
C PRO A 26 -40.46 15.20 23.66
N PRO A 27 -40.32 15.91 22.52
CA PRO A 27 -40.11 17.35 22.52
C PRO A 27 -41.29 18.09 23.17
N PHE A 28 -41.04 19.28 23.72
CA PHE A 28 -42.09 20.10 24.30
C PHE A 28 -43.13 20.51 23.23
N PRO A 29 -44.42 20.19 23.40
CA PRO A 29 -45.44 20.40 22.39
C PRO A 29 -45.96 21.85 22.43
N HIS A 30 -45.20 22.78 21.84
CA HIS A 30 -45.56 24.21 21.79
C HIS A 30 -46.98 24.47 21.26
N GLN A 31 -47.41 23.76 20.22
CA GLN A 31 -48.75 23.88 19.62
C GLN A 31 -49.89 23.58 20.63
N ARG A 32 -49.67 22.67 21.59
CA ARG A 32 -50.69 22.38 22.63
C ARG A 32 -50.84 23.51 23.64
N HIS A 33 -49.91 24.46 23.64
CA HIS A 33 -49.86 25.59 24.56
C HIS A 33 -50.13 26.94 23.85
N GLU A 34 -50.48 26.93 22.56
CA GLU A 34 -50.66 28.13 21.73
C GLU A 34 -51.74 29.10 22.26
N LYS A 35 -52.77 28.56 22.92
CA LYS A 35 -53.88 29.36 23.48
C LYS A 35 -53.62 29.88 24.89
N LEU A 36 -52.57 29.36 25.55
CA LEU A 36 -52.26 29.68 26.95
C LEU A 36 -51.24 30.81 27.07
N PHE A 37 -50.32 30.91 26.10
CA PHE A 37 -49.22 31.86 26.15
C PHE A 37 -49.29 32.88 25.00
N PRO A 38 -49.60 34.16 25.29
CA PRO A 38 -49.69 35.20 24.28
C PRO A 38 -48.32 35.73 23.82
N THR A 39 -47.24 35.44 24.55
CA THR A 39 -45.89 35.90 24.22
C THR A 39 -44.85 34.78 24.34
N CYS A 40 -43.82 34.81 23.49
CA CYS A 40 -42.70 33.88 23.58
C CYS A 40 -41.85 34.10 24.84
N THR A 41 -41.75 35.36 25.28
CA THR A 41 -40.92 35.77 26.42
C THR A 41 -41.49 35.34 27.77
N GLY A 42 -42.78 34.97 27.83
CA GLY A 42 -43.37 34.38 29.04
C GLY A 42 -42.67 33.09 29.50
N CYS A 43 -42.13 32.31 28.56
CA CYS A 43 -41.32 31.12 28.87
C CYS A 43 -39.82 31.31 28.56
N HIS A 44 -39.49 32.19 27.61
CA HIS A 44 -38.13 32.42 27.12
C HIS A 44 -37.59 33.81 27.48
N ALA A 45 -37.79 34.26 28.72
CA ALA A 45 -37.43 35.60 29.17
C ALA A 45 -35.95 35.96 28.89
N GLY A 46 -35.07 34.98 29.03
CA GLY A 46 -33.64 35.10 28.73
C GLY A 46 -33.30 35.50 27.29
N ALA A 47 -34.23 35.36 26.34
CA ALA A 47 -34.00 35.75 24.95
C ALA A 47 -33.80 37.27 24.81
N ILE A 48 -34.52 38.07 25.60
CA ILE A 48 -34.40 39.53 25.58
C ILE A 48 -33.31 39.99 26.54
N THR A 49 -33.23 39.40 27.73
CA THR A 49 -32.26 39.82 28.76
C THR A 49 -30.82 39.37 28.44
N GLY A 50 -30.67 38.33 27.62
CA GLY A 50 -29.38 37.68 27.35
C GLY A 50 -28.98 36.66 28.42
N GLU A 51 -29.82 36.44 29.43
CA GLU A 51 -29.54 35.51 30.51
C GLU A 51 -29.75 34.06 30.07
N ALA A 52 -28.67 33.28 30.03
CA ALA A 52 -28.72 31.91 29.53
C ALA A 52 -29.60 30.97 30.37
N SER A 53 -29.63 31.16 31.69
CA SER A 53 -30.47 30.41 32.65
C SER A 53 -31.96 30.64 32.43
N ALA A 54 -32.35 31.82 31.96
CA ALA A 54 -33.75 32.20 31.73
C ALA A 54 -34.22 31.98 30.28
N LEU A 55 -33.35 31.48 29.38
CA LEU A 55 -33.72 31.18 28.00
C LEU A 55 -34.71 30.01 27.89
N LEU A 56 -34.75 29.15 28.91
CA LEU A 56 -35.66 28.01 28.99
C LEU A 56 -36.37 28.08 30.33
N PRO A 57 -37.67 27.73 30.38
CA PRO A 57 -38.42 27.82 31.61
C PRO A 57 -37.92 26.78 32.63
N PRO A 58 -37.91 27.10 33.94
CA PRO A 58 -37.63 26.13 34.98
C PRO A 58 -38.78 25.11 35.11
N ALA A 59 -38.48 23.92 35.60
CA ALA A 59 -39.51 22.88 35.80
C ALA A 59 -40.64 23.29 36.75
N ALA A 60 -40.35 24.20 37.69
CA ALA A 60 -41.34 24.76 38.60
C ALA A 60 -42.50 25.45 37.85
N LEU A 61 -42.21 26.18 36.76
CA LEU A 61 -43.23 26.86 35.95
C LEU A 61 -44.25 25.87 35.38
N CYS A 62 -43.80 24.68 34.98
CA CYS A 62 -44.69 23.65 34.47
C CYS A 62 -45.62 23.11 35.56
N GLY A 63 -45.13 23.04 36.81
CA GLY A 63 -45.85 22.52 37.96
C GLY A 63 -47.02 23.38 38.42
N GLU A 64 -47.07 24.65 38.01
CA GLU A 64 -48.18 25.56 38.33
C GLU A 64 -49.50 25.13 37.66
N CYS A 65 -49.42 24.51 36.47
CA CYS A 65 -50.58 23.94 35.77
C CYS A 65 -50.58 22.41 35.77
N HIS A 66 -49.41 21.76 35.72
CA HIS A 66 -49.29 20.30 35.77
C HIS A 66 -49.12 19.78 37.21
N ASP A 67 -50.02 20.20 38.10
CA ASP A 67 -50.04 19.87 39.54
C ASP A 67 -50.80 18.58 39.86
N GLY A 68 -51.52 18.03 38.88
CA GLY A 68 -52.42 16.88 39.02
C GLY A 68 -53.89 17.26 39.23
N THR A 69 -54.19 18.54 39.42
CA THR A 69 -55.54 19.09 39.60
C THR A 69 -56.01 19.79 38.33
N ILE A 70 -55.23 20.78 37.85
CA ILE A 70 -55.53 21.55 36.64
C ILE A 70 -55.19 20.72 35.39
N SER A 71 -54.03 20.05 35.43
CA SER A 71 -53.59 19.16 34.37
C SER A 71 -52.73 18.04 34.93
N ARG A 72 -52.68 16.92 34.20
CA ARG A 72 -51.89 15.74 34.58
C ARG A 72 -50.44 16.14 34.87
N ARG A 73 -49.88 15.66 35.99
CA ARG A 73 -48.47 15.86 36.32
C ARG A 73 -47.55 15.38 35.19
N VAL A 74 -46.59 16.22 34.83
CA VAL A 74 -45.55 15.91 33.85
C VAL A 74 -44.19 16.03 34.50
N ARG A 75 -43.24 15.21 34.03
CA ARG A 75 -41.84 15.33 34.42
C ARG A 75 -41.11 16.12 33.34
N TYR A 76 -40.74 17.35 33.65
CA TYR A 76 -39.86 18.18 32.83
C TYR A 76 -38.54 18.36 33.57
N GLU A 77 -37.42 17.97 32.95
CA GLU A 77 -36.09 18.02 33.57
C GLU A 77 -35.23 19.19 33.03
N GLY A 78 -35.86 20.19 32.41
CA GLY A 78 -35.12 21.23 31.71
C GLY A 78 -34.60 20.76 30.35
N ALA A 79 -34.21 21.70 29.48
CA ALA A 79 -33.65 21.34 28.19
C ALA A 79 -32.15 21.04 28.26
N SER A 80 -31.66 20.28 27.28
CA SER A 80 -30.25 19.97 27.12
C SER A 80 -29.39 21.23 27.05
N PRO A 81 -28.12 21.18 27.52
CA PRO A 81 -27.19 22.28 27.44
C PRO A 81 -27.14 22.88 26.03
N ARG A 82 -27.15 24.21 25.96
CA ARG A 82 -27.08 24.93 24.69
C ARG A 82 -25.74 24.61 24.02
N GLN A 83 -25.74 24.30 22.73
CA GLN A 83 -24.48 24.15 22.01
C GLN A 83 -23.78 25.50 21.90
N ASP A 84 -22.50 25.54 22.26
CA ASP A 84 -21.62 26.72 22.28
C ASP A 84 -20.80 26.88 20.99
N PHE A 85 -21.05 26.03 19.99
CA PHE A 85 -20.30 26.02 18.73
C PHE A 85 -20.65 27.19 17.79
N LEU A 86 -21.69 27.95 18.08
CA LEU A 86 -22.14 29.12 17.33
C LEU A 86 -21.90 30.40 18.15
N LYS A 87 -21.28 31.40 17.53
CA LYS A 87 -21.16 32.78 18.04
C LYS A 87 -22.52 33.47 17.86
N PHE A 88 -23.39 33.31 18.85
CA PHE A 88 -24.73 33.87 18.78
C PHE A 88 -25.17 34.46 20.12
N ALA A 89 -25.61 35.72 20.09
CA ALA A 89 -26.22 36.41 21.22
C ALA A 89 -27.70 36.72 20.92
N HIS A 90 -28.62 36.19 21.72
CA HIS A 90 -30.06 36.45 21.55
C HIS A 90 -30.39 37.93 21.77
N ARG A 91 -29.82 38.55 22.82
CA ARG A 91 -30.08 39.97 23.17
C ARG A 91 -29.78 40.93 22.02
N GLU A 92 -28.69 40.73 21.29
CA GLU A 92 -28.31 41.57 20.15
C GLU A 92 -29.31 41.43 18.99
N HIS A 93 -29.76 40.21 18.71
CA HIS A 93 -30.75 39.96 17.67
C HIS A 93 -32.15 40.39 18.09
N ALA A 94 -32.49 40.26 19.37
CA ALA A 94 -33.74 40.70 19.98
C ALA A 94 -33.87 42.23 19.97
N ALA A 95 -32.78 42.98 20.17
CA ALA A 95 -32.81 44.43 20.02
C ALA A 95 -33.24 44.87 18.61
N GLN A 96 -32.99 44.04 17.60
CA GLN A 96 -33.43 44.26 16.22
C GLN A 96 -34.84 43.71 15.91
N VAL A 97 -35.42 42.87 16.79
CA VAL A 97 -36.85 42.54 16.77
C VAL A 97 -37.64 43.82 17.03
N ASP A 98 -37.24 44.56 18.06
CA ASP A 98 -37.92 45.78 18.47
C ASP A 98 -37.63 46.97 17.54
N SER A 99 -36.36 47.20 17.17
CA SER A 99 -35.97 48.39 16.41
C SER A 99 -36.19 48.32 14.89
N ALA A 100 -36.15 47.12 14.29
CA ALA A 100 -36.35 46.91 12.86
C ALA A 100 -37.67 46.19 12.53
N GLY A 101 -38.57 46.03 13.52
CA GLY A 101 -39.88 45.38 13.35
C GLY A 101 -39.82 43.89 13.03
N ARG A 102 -38.73 43.19 13.39
CA ARG A 102 -38.61 41.74 13.19
C ARG A 102 -39.35 41.00 14.30
N LEU A 103 -39.75 39.75 14.07
CA LEU A 103 -40.46 38.95 15.07
C LEU A 103 -39.60 37.75 15.49
N CYS A 104 -39.85 37.17 16.67
CA CYS A 104 -39.21 35.92 17.08
C CYS A 104 -39.42 34.80 16.03
N THR A 105 -40.58 34.79 15.40
CA THR A 105 -40.98 33.85 14.34
C THR A 105 -40.16 34.01 13.07
N THR A 106 -39.54 35.18 12.81
CA THR A 106 -38.63 35.36 11.67
C THR A 106 -37.50 34.32 11.68
N CYS A 107 -37.02 33.93 12.86
CA CYS A 107 -35.97 32.93 13.01
C CYS A 107 -36.50 31.55 13.43
N HIS A 108 -37.57 31.51 14.22
CA HIS A 108 -38.04 30.30 14.88
C HIS A 108 -39.25 29.64 14.24
N ALA A 109 -39.90 30.23 13.24
CA ALA A 109 -41.02 29.60 12.55
C ALA A 109 -40.63 28.32 11.81
N ARG A 110 -41.54 27.34 11.76
CA ARG A 110 -41.40 26.10 10.97
C ARG A 110 -41.76 26.31 9.49
N GLY A 111 -41.27 27.40 8.90
CA GLY A 111 -41.57 27.80 7.52
C GLY A 111 -42.33 29.13 7.45
N PRO A 112 -42.56 29.65 6.23
CA PRO A 112 -43.18 30.96 6.02
C PRO A 112 -44.63 31.05 6.52
N ASP A 113 -45.39 29.94 6.41
CA ASP A 113 -46.81 29.88 6.79
C ASP A 113 -47.04 29.24 8.16
N ALA A 114 -46.00 29.20 9.00
CA ALA A 114 -46.10 28.56 10.31
C ALA A 114 -47.12 29.29 11.19
N ARG A 115 -48.00 28.51 11.82
CA ARG A 115 -48.99 29.03 12.78
C ARG A 115 -48.30 29.48 14.08
N TRP A 116 -49.02 30.22 14.92
CA TRP A 116 -48.54 30.61 16.25
C TRP A 116 -48.03 29.41 17.05
N LEU A 117 -46.85 29.55 17.68
CA LEU A 117 -46.13 28.47 18.38
C LEU A 117 -45.78 27.21 17.56
N ASP A 118 -45.93 27.23 16.25
CA ASP A 118 -45.33 26.21 15.37
C ASP A 118 -43.85 26.54 15.11
N VAL A 119 -43.04 26.28 16.14
CA VAL A 119 -41.64 26.73 16.20
C VAL A 119 -40.63 25.59 16.03
N GLN A 120 -39.43 25.96 15.63
CA GLN A 120 -38.26 25.12 15.51
C GLN A 120 -36.99 25.91 15.88
N ARG A 121 -35.86 25.19 15.99
CA ARG A 121 -34.56 25.86 16.05
C ARG A 121 -34.29 26.56 14.72
N ALA A 122 -33.71 27.76 14.78
CA ALA A 122 -33.30 28.49 13.58
C ALA A 122 -32.32 27.65 12.77
N ARG A 123 -32.49 27.63 11.45
CA ARG A 123 -31.61 26.91 10.53
C ARG A 123 -30.54 27.86 9.97
N PRO A 124 -29.37 27.36 9.54
CA PRO A 124 -28.32 28.19 8.97
C PRO A 124 -28.79 29.06 7.79
N GLU A 125 -29.76 28.58 7.01
CA GLU A 125 -30.33 29.31 5.86
C GLU A 125 -31.06 30.59 6.30
N THR A 126 -31.70 30.57 7.47
CA THR A 126 -32.37 31.73 8.06
C THR A 126 -31.36 32.80 8.51
N CYS A 127 -30.16 32.41 8.95
CA CYS A 127 -29.10 33.36 9.24
C CYS A 127 -28.60 34.02 7.95
N GLN A 128 -28.42 33.23 6.89
CA GLN A 128 -27.92 33.68 5.59
C GLN A 128 -28.89 34.60 4.84
N SER A 129 -30.20 34.51 5.09
CA SER A 129 -31.18 35.40 4.45
C SER A 129 -31.03 36.87 4.87
N CYS A 130 -30.37 37.14 5.98
CA CYS A 130 -30.10 38.51 6.45
C CYS A 130 -28.60 38.85 6.49
N HIS A 131 -27.74 37.91 6.91
CA HIS A 131 -26.31 38.15 6.98
C HIS A 131 -25.67 37.97 5.60
N THR A 132 -25.30 39.10 5.01
CA THR A 132 -24.77 39.28 3.66
C THR A 132 -23.34 38.77 3.46
N HIS A 133 -22.83 37.81 4.24
CA HIS A 133 -21.52 37.19 4.00
C HIS A 133 -21.49 36.26 2.74
N ARG A 134 -22.42 36.50 1.81
CA ARG A 134 -22.53 36.07 0.39
C ARG A 134 -22.06 34.65 0.09
N ALA A 135 -22.39 33.70 0.95
CA ALA A 135 -22.30 32.30 0.59
C ALA A 135 -23.56 31.89 -0.17
N THR A 136 -23.39 31.09 -1.22
CA THR A 136 -24.52 30.55 -1.99
C THR A 136 -25.35 29.55 -1.16
N ALA A 137 -24.72 28.89 -0.19
CA ALA A 137 -25.35 28.01 0.79
C ALA A 137 -24.45 27.84 2.02
N HIS A 138 -24.98 27.24 3.11
CA HIS A 138 -24.24 27.07 4.36
C HIS A 138 -22.91 26.33 4.18
N LEU A 139 -22.88 25.28 3.37
CA LEU A 139 -21.67 24.49 3.11
C LEU A 139 -20.98 24.86 1.79
N ALA A 140 -21.37 25.98 1.16
CA ALA A 140 -20.79 26.39 -0.10
C ALA A 140 -19.33 26.89 0.08
N PRO A 141 -18.46 26.73 -0.93
CA PRO A 141 -17.04 27.07 -0.82
C PRO A 141 -16.74 28.56 -0.58
N ASP A 142 -17.67 29.43 -0.94
CA ASP A 142 -17.63 30.89 -0.74
C ASP A 142 -17.96 31.30 0.72
N ASN A 143 -18.41 30.36 1.57
CA ASN A 143 -18.75 30.66 2.96
C ASN A 143 -17.52 30.88 3.86
N ARG A 144 -17.68 31.80 4.82
CA ARG A 144 -16.72 32.14 5.88
C ARG A 144 -17.24 31.63 7.22
N CYS A 145 -17.21 30.32 7.41
CA CYS A 145 -17.73 29.63 8.60
C CYS A 145 -17.14 30.16 9.92
N ALA A 146 -15.87 30.57 9.93
CA ALA A 146 -15.21 31.12 11.12
C ALA A 146 -15.83 32.45 11.61
N THR A 147 -16.63 33.13 10.79
CA THR A 147 -17.40 34.31 11.18
C THR A 147 -18.48 33.93 12.20
N CYS A 148 -19.20 32.84 11.98
CA CYS A 148 -20.33 32.41 12.79
C CYS A 148 -19.97 31.35 13.82
N HIS A 149 -19.00 30.48 13.52
CA HIS A 149 -18.61 29.39 14.40
C HIS A 149 -17.35 29.70 15.19
N ILE A 150 -17.25 29.14 16.39
CA ILE A 150 -15.97 29.10 17.13
C ILE A 150 -15.12 27.94 16.62
N PRO A 151 -13.79 27.96 16.83
CA PRO A 151 -12.96 26.78 16.57
C PRO A 151 -13.50 25.56 17.30
N LEU A 152 -13.56 24.41 16.62
CA LEU A 152 -14.19 23.19 17.14
C LEU A 152 -13.63 22.77 18.50
N ALA A 153 -12.31 22.86 18.64
CA ALA A 153 -11.60 22.51 19.88
C ALA A 153 -11.99 23.38 21.09
N ARG A 154 -12.55 24.58 20.87
CA ARG A 154 -13.00 25.47 21.95
C ARG A 154 -14.41 25.16 22.44
N SER A 155 -15.23 24.47 21.65
CA SER A 155 -16.58 24.08 22.06
C SER A 155 -16.50 23.06 23.19
N ARG A 156 -17.24 23.26 24.28
CA ARG A 156 -17.33 22.31 25.40
C ARG A 156 -18.56 21.41 25.35
N THR A 157 -19.48 21.73 24.45
CA THR A 157 -20.83 21.12 24.42
C THR A 157 -21.02 20.12 23.28
N ILE A 158 -20.18 20.19 22.25
CA ILE A 158 -20.18 19.22 21.15
C ILE A 158 -19.55 17.90 21.62
N THR A 159 -20.28 16.80 21.46
CA THR A 159 -19.83 15.44 21.78
C THR A 159 -18.94 14.85 20.68
N ALA A 160 -18.19 13.79 20.99
CA ALA A 160 -17.39 13.07 19.98
C ALA A 160 -18.25 12.50 18.83
N GLU A 161 -19.48 12.06 19.11
CA GLU A 161 -20.42 11.59 18.09
C GLU A 161 -20.83 12.73 17.15
N GLN A 162 -21.17 13.90 17.70
CA GLN A 162 -21.50 15.08 16.91
C GLN A 162 -20.31 15.57 16.08
N MET A 163 -19.08 15.53 16.63
CA MET A 163 -17.87 15.82 15.85
C MET A 163 -17.69 14.86 14.69
N ALA A 164 -17.93 13.57 14.91
CA ALA A 164 -17.85 12.55 13.86
C ALA A 164 -18.91 12.72 12.78
N GLY A 165 -20.06 13.33 13.12
CA GLY A 165 -21.18 13.60 12.22
C GLY A 165 -21.16 14.98 11.56
N LEU A 166 -20.09 15.78 11.74
CA LEU A 166 -19.98 17.07 11.05
C LEU A 166 -20.02 16.86 9.53
N PRO A 167 -20.81 17.67 8.80
CA PRO A 167 -20.97 17.49 7.36
C PRO A 167 -19.66 17.83 6.64
N LYS A 168 -19.31 17.02 5.64
CA LYS A 168 -18.19 17.28 4.74
C LYS A 168 -18.63 18.28 3.66
N PRO A 169 -18.02 19.48 3.55
CA PRO A 169 -18.34 20.42 2.49
C PRO A 169 -17.99 19.88 1.10
N PRO A 170 -18.74 20.24 0.03
CA PRO A 170 -18.47 19.81 -1.35
C PRO A 170 -17.05 20.14 -1.85
N SER A 171 -16.39 21.15 -1.26
CA SER A 171 -15.00 21.49 -1.59
C SER A 171 -14.01 20.32 -1.38
N HIS A 172 -14.33 19.37 -0.50
CA HIS A 172 -13.48 18.21 -0.22
C HIS A 172 -13.56 17.14 -1.32
N ASP A 173 -14.54 17.22 -2.22
CA ASP A 173 -14.72 16.29 -3.33
C ASP A 173 -13.99 16.75 -4.60
N ALA A 174 -13.34 17.93 -4.57
CA ALA A 174 -12.55 18.40 -5.70
C ALA A 174 -11.38 17.42 -5.99
N PRO A 175 -11.15 17.03 -7.27
CA PRO A 175 -10.20 15.96 -7.63
C PRO A 175 -8.77 16.12 -7.10
N GLN A 176 -8.33 17.35 -6.84
CA GLN A 176 -6.98 17.68 -6.38
C GLN A 176 -6.96 18.31 -4.99
N PHE A 177 -8.07 18.23 -4.24
CA PHE A 177 -8.14 18.80 -2.89
C PHE A 177 -7.02 18.26 -2.00
N ALA A 178 -6.87 16.93 -1.93
CA ALA A 178 -5.81 16.30 -1.13
C ALA A 178 -4.40 16.79 -1.52
N ALA A 179 -4.16 17.10 -2.80
CA ALA A 179 -2.87 17.58 -3.30
C ALA A 179 -2.65 19.09 -3.09
N ARG A 180 -3.72 19.90 -3.02
CA ARG A 180 -3.64 21.37 -3.14
C ARG A 180 -4.33 22.14 -2.00
N HIS A 181 -4.80 21.47 -0.95
CA HIS A 181 -5.46 22.11 0.19
C HIS A 181 -4.52 22.88 1.13
N ALA A 182 -3.22 22.98 0.82
CA ALA A 182 -2.27 23.65 1.69
C ALA A 182 -2.72 25.08 2.01
N VAL A 183 -2.84 25.38 3.31
CA VAL A 183 -3.24 26.71 3.82
C VAL A 183 -2.06 27.36 4.53
N SER A 184 -1.78 28.61 4.18
CA SER A 184 -0.75 29.45 4.84
C SER A 184 -1.32 30.72 5.46
N ALA A 185 -2.47 31.20 4.96
CA ALA A 185 -3.15 32.37 5.51
C ALA A 185 -3.94 32.03 6.79
N ALA A 186 -3.85 32.90 7.79
CA ALA A 186 -4.53 32.72 9.07
C ALA A 186 -6.06 32.55 8.92
N ASP A 187 -6.69 33.31 8.02
CA ASP A 187 -8.14 33.22 7.78
C ASP A 187 -8.55 31.86 7.20
N ALA A 188 -7.73 31.29 6.30
CA ALA A 188 -7.96 29.97 5.74
C ALA A 188 -7.80 28.88 6.81
N GLN A 189 -6.82 29.05 7.72
CA GLN A 189 -6.63 28.14 8.85
C GLN A 189 -7.79 28.22 9.86
N ALA A 190 -8.30 29.41 10.16
CA ALA A 190 -9.47 29.60 11.01
C ALA A 190 -10.73 28.95 10.41
N GLN A 191 -10.87 29.01 9.09
CA GLN A 191 -11.94 28.34 8.36
C GLN A 191 -11.89 26.81 8.56
N CYS A 192 -10.71 26.20 8.44
CA CYS A 192 -10.52 24.77 8.70
C CYS A 192 -10.74 24.42 10.19
N ALA A 193 -10.27 25.28 11.10
CA ALA A 193 -10.40 25.09 12.55
C ALA A 193 -11.87 25.05 13.03
N THR A 194 -12.81 25.48 12.20
CA THR A 194 -14.24 25.36 12.45
C THR A 194 -14.67 23.89 12.49
N CYS A 195 -14.12 23.03 11.63
CA CYS A 195 -14.51 21.60 11.57
C CYS A 195 -13.39 20.64 11.96
N HIS A 196 -12.15 21.11 11.96
CA HIS A 196 -10.96 20.29 12.17
C HIS A 196 -10.18 20.75 13.40
N THR A 197 -9.62 19.77 14.10
CA THR A 197 -8.63 19.99 15.16
C THR A 197 -7.27 19.50 14.67
N ARG A 198 -6.22 19.70 15.46
CA ARG A 198 -4.88 19.17 15.14
C ARG A 198 -4.91 17.67 14.80
N ASP A 199 -5.74 16.91 15.51
CA ASP A 199 -5.91 15.47 15.35
C ASP A 199 -6.49 15.09 13.98
N SER A 200 -7.35 15.94 13.41
CA SER A 200 -7.89 15.76 12.07
C SER A 200 -6.79 15.79 11.01
N CYS A 201 -5.87 16.75 11.13
CA CYS A 201 -4.74 16.88 10.21
C CYS A 201 -3.74 15.75 10.41
N ALA A 202 -3.43 15.41 11.66
CA ALA A 202 -2.48 14.36 12.03
C ALA A 202 -2.93 12.95 11.65
N ARG A 203 -4.20 12.75 11.29
CA ARG A 203 -4.67 11.49 10.69
C ARG A 203 -4.08 11.24 9.30
N CYS A 204 -3.89 12.29 8.49
CA CYS A 204 -3.39 12.16 7.12
C CYS A 204 -1.93 12.60 6.99
N HIS A 205 -1.56 13.74 7.59
CA HIS A 205 -0.20 14.28 7.52
C HIS A 205 0.71 13.55 8.51
N VAL A 206 1.55 12.65 8.01
CA VAL A 206 2.47 11.87 8.86
C VAL A 206 3.46 12.78 9.59
N ASN A 207 3.91 13.86 8.95
CA ASN A 207 4.75 14.90 9.53
C ASN A 207 3.95 16.04 10.18
N ALA A 208 2.71 15.83 10.60
CA ALA A 208 1.86 16.86 11.22
C ALA A 208 2.52 17.63 12.37
N ALA A 209 3.41 16.99 13.13
CA ALA A 209 4.15 17.63 14.23
C ALA A 209 5.17 18.68 13.76
N GLU A 210 5.56 18.66 12.48
CA GLU A 210 6.55 19.55 11.87
C GLU A 210 5.88 20.64 11.01
N LEU A 211 4.60 20.48 10.68
CA LEU A 211 3.86 21.43 9.85
C LEU A 211 3.31 22.58 10.70
N ALA A 212 3.87 23.79 10.55
CA ALA A 212 3.42 24.97 11.29
C ALA A 212 1.89 25.23 11.22
N PRO A 213 1.21 25.11 10.05
CA PRO A 213 -0.25 25.26 10.00
C PRO A 213 -1.02 24.20 10.81
N VAL A 214 -0.43 23.05 11.10
CA VAL A 214 -1.06 21.99 11.90
C VAL A 214 -0.76 22.18 13.39
N THR A 215 0.49 22.51 13.74
CA THR A 215 0.89 22.70 15.14
C THR A 215 0.22 23.91 15.78
N GLN A 216 -0.18 24.91 15.00
CA GLN A 216 -0.96 26.06 15.47
C GLN A 216 -2.43 25.72 15.80
N LEU A 217 -2.97 24.60 15.30
CA LEU A 217 -4.31 24.15 15.69
C LEU A 217 -4.29 23.53 17.08
N GLN A 218 -5.40 23.70 17.82
CA GLN A 218 -5.56 23.06 19.13
C GLN A 218 -5.86 21.55 18.95
N PRO A 219 -5.27 20.68 19.78
CA PRO A 219 -5.67 19.27 19.86
C PRO A 219 -7.00 19.13 20.60
N ASP A 220 -7.70 18.03 20.35
CA ASP A 220 -8.96 17.69 21.01
C ASP A 220 -9.10 16.18 21.19
N ALA A 221 -9.20 15.74 22.46
CA ALA A 221 -9.32 14.33 22.80
C ALA A 221 -10.59 13.65 22.25
N ARG A 222 -11.68 14.41 22.07
CA ARG A 222 -12.93 13.91 21.46
C ARG A 222 -12.71 13.63 19.98
N MET A 223 -12.03 14.54 19.28
CA MET A 223 -11.67 14.35 17.87
C MET A 223 -10.69 13.18 17.71
N ALA A 224 -9.66 13.10 18.56
CA ALA A 224 -8.74 11.96 18.57
C ALA A 224 -9.48 10.62 18.76
N THR A 225 -10.49 10.60 19.63
CA THR A 225 -11.35 9.42 19.83
C THR A 225 -12.21 9.13 18.61
N ALA A 226 -12.83 10.14 18.00
CA ALA A 226 -13.66 10.01 16.81
C ALA A 226 -12.87 9.54 15.56
N LEU A 227 -11.55 9.76 15.54
CA LEU A 227 -10.65 9.38 14.44
C LEU A 227 -9.91 8.06 14.68
N ARG A 228 -9.97 7.51 15.90
CA ARG A 228 -9.26 6.26 16.25
C ARG A 228 -9.67 5.13 15.32
N GLY A 229 -8.67 4.46 14.74
CA GLY A 229 -8.89 3.34 13.82
C GLY A 229 -9.42 3.73 12.43
N LYS A 230 -9.66 5.02 12.16
CA LYS A 230 -10.09 5.47 10.82
C LYS A 230 -8.87 5.67 9.93
N PRO A 231 -8.70 4.87 8.87
CA PRO A 231 -7.52 4.93 8.00
C PRO A 231 -7.49 6.24 7.21
N ALA A 232 -6.31 6.77 6.93
CA ALA A 232 -6.15 7.84 5.94
C ALA A 232 -6.33 7.29 4.52
N SER A 233 -6.75 8.15 3.59
CA SER A 233 -6.75 7.86 2.16
C SER A 233 -5.75 8.78 1.50
N TYR A 234 -4.81 8.22 0.76
CA TYR A 234 -3.78 8.96 0.04
C TYR A 234 -4.02 8.85 -1.47
N LEU A 235 -3.69 9.92 -2.21
CA LEU A 235 -3.58 9.83 -3.67
C LEU A 235 -2.17 9.36 -4.03
N THR A 236 -2.02 8.64 -5.13
CA THR A 236 -0.69 8.38 -5.72
C THR A 236 -0.34 9.56 -6.64
N PRO A 237 0.65 10.40 -6.30
CA PRO A 237 0.99 11.56 -7.15
C PRO A 237 1.53 11.12 -8.51
N ASP A 238 1.45 11.99 -9.52
CA ASP A 238 1.80 11.61 -10.90
C ASP A 238 3.29 11.25 -11.07
N ASP A 239 4.18 11.81 -10.26
CA ASP A 239 5.62 11.45 -10.26
C ASP A 239 5.88 9.98 -9.86
N HIS A 240 4.97 9.35 -9.09
CA HIS A 240 5.07 7.94 -8.73
C HIS A 240 4.69 7.01 -9.89
N ARG A 241 4.02 7.53 -10.92
CA ARG A 241 3.60 6.77 -12.11
C ARG A 241 4.63 6.82 -13.24
N ALA A 242 5.68 7.62 -13.10
CA ALA A 242 6.74 7.69 -14.08
C ALA A 242 7.64 6.45 -14.00
N ASP A 243 7.98 5.86 -15.15
CA ASP A 243 8.88 4.69 -15.22
C ASP A 243 10.26 4.97 -14.59
N ALA A 244 10.70 6.22 -14.60
CA ALA A 244 11.95 6.66 -14.01
C ALA A 244 11.92 6.80 -12.48
N TRP A 245 10.75 6.72 -11.82
CA TRP A 245 10.59 6.97 -10.39
C TRP A 245 11.57 6.15 -9.53
N VAL A 246 11.70 4.85 -9.82
CA VAL A 246 12.57 3.93 -9.06
C VAL A 246 14.03 4.41 -9.08
N GLY A 247 14.51 4.96 -10.20
CA GLY A 247 15.88 5.46 -10.33
C GLY A 247 16.08 6.92 -9.89
N ALA A 248 15.02 7.74 -9.87
CA ALA A 248 15.13 9.19 -9.66
C ALA A 248 14.68 9.67 -8.26
N HIS A 249 13.80 8.94 -7.57
CA HIS A 249 13.21 9.42 -6.31
C HIS A 249 14.24 9.62 -5.19
N GLY A 250 15.36 8.88 -5.22
CA GLY A 250 16.42 9.00 -4.22
C GLY A 250 17.08 10.39 -4.20
N GLN A 251 17.24 11.02 -5.36
CA GLN A 251 17.76 12.40 -5.44
C GLN A 251 16.78 13.39 -4.83
N ALA A 252 15.49 13.27 -5.17
CA ALA A 252 14.43 14.11 -4.61
C ALA A 252 14.32 13.94 -3.09
N ALA A 253 14.37 12.70 -2.59
CA ALA A 253 14.33 12.39 -1.16
C ALA A 253 15.55 12.93 -0.40
N THR A 254 16.73 12.91 -1.03
CA THR A 254 17.97 13.46 -0.44
C THR A 254 17.93 14.99 -0.38
N ALA A 255 17.42 15.63 -1.43
CA ALA A 255 17.27 17.08 -1.48
C ALA A 255 16.24 17.60 -0.46
N SER A 256 15.08 16.94 -0.35
CA SER A 256 14.09 17.26 0.68
C SER A 256 13.14 16.08 0.93
N ILE A 257 13.24 15.49 2.12
CA ILE A 257 12.37 14.39 2.53
C ILE A 257 10.98 14.84 2.99
N ALA A 258 10.80 16.14 3.27
CA ALA A 258 9.60 16.69 3.88
C ALA A 258 8.34 16.44 3.02
N ARG A 259 8.47 16.50 1.69
CA ARG A 259 7.36 16.20 0.76
C ARG A 259 6.91 14.74 0.85
N CYS A 260 7.86 13.82 1.00
CA CYS A 260 7.57 12.40 1.20
C CYS A 260 6.95 12.16 2.58
N ALA A 261 7.46 12.85 3.61
CA ALA A 261 7.01 12.74 5.00
C ALA A 261 5.58 13.24 5.25
N SER A 262 4.95 13.90 4.27
CA SER A 262 3.51 14.17 4.32
C SER A 262 2.66 12.90 4.27
N CYS A 263 3.10 11.88 3.53
CA CYS A 263 2.33 10.64 3.30
C CYS A 263 3.05 9.39 3.80
N HIS A 264 4.39 9.39 3.83
CA HIS A 264 5.20 8.22 4.18
C HIS A 264 5.78 8.35 5.58
N ALA A 265 5.76 7.24 6.32
CA ALA A 265 6.51 7.06 7.55
C ALA A 265 7.73 6.16 7.28
N GLN A 266 8.63 6.02 8.26
CA GLN A 266 9.78 5.10 8.16
C GLN A 266 9.38 3.69 7.66
N PRO A 267 8.32 3.04 8.19
CA PRO A 267 7.91 1.72 7.73
C PRO A 267 7.55 1.68 6.24
N SER A 268 6.94 2.75 5.71
CA SER A 268 6.59 2.84 4.29
C SER A 268 7.83 2.71 3.40
N CYS A 269 8.93 3.37 3.75
CA CYS A 269 10.16 3.32 2.96
C CYS A 269 10.89 1.98 3.07
N THR A 270 10.90 1.37 4.26
CA THR A 270 11.63 0.12 4.54
C THR A 270 11.05 -1.11 3.83
N VAL A 271 9.87 -1.00 3.22
CA VAL A 271 9.30 -2.05 2.36
C VAL A 271 10.17 -2.29 1.12
N CYS A 272 10.77 -1.23 0.57
CA CYS A 272 11.65 -1.30 -0.59
C CYS A 272 13.13 -1.09 -0.22
N HIS A 273 13.40 -0.19 0.73
CA HIS A 273 14.75 0.12 1.21
C HIS A 273 15.17 -0.86 2.33
N ILE A 274 15.42 -2.11 1.94
CA ILE A 274 15.77 -3.20 2.86
C ILE A 274 17.27 -3.27 3.21
N GLY A 275 18.10 -2.53 2.49
CA GLY A 275 19.57 -2.55 2.61
C GLY A 275 20.13 -1.44 3.51
N SER A 276 21.36 -1.01 3.20
CA SER A 276 22.02 0.14 3.85
C SER A 276 21.75 1.46 3.15
N SER A 277 21.34 1.43 1.88
CA SER A 277 20.95 2.62 1.13
C SER A 277 19.84 3.40 1.81
N ALA A 278 19.95 4.73 1.72
CA ALA A 278 18.96 5.69 2.20
C ALA A 278 18.63 5.65 3.71
N ARG A 279 19.32 4.84 4.54
CA ARG A 279 19.08 4.77 5.99
C ARG A 279 19.09 6.15 6.66
N ASP A 280 20.04 7.01 6.31
CA ASP A 280 20.18 8.35 6.88
C ASP A 280 19.07 9.30 6.46
N VAL A 281 18.50 9.08 5.28
CA VAL A 281 17.33 9.83 4.79
C VAL A 281 16.06 9.31 5.47
N ILE A 282 15.90 7.98 5.56
CA ILE A 282 14.75 7.33 6.21
C ILE A 282 14.65 7.73 7.68
N ARG A 283 15.77 7.83 8.41
CA ARG A 283 15.77 8.25 9.83
C ARG A 283 15.20 9.64 10.08
N ARG A 284 15.13 10.51 9.06
CA ARG A 284 14.54 11.85 9.15
C ARG A 284 13.01 11.84 9.03
N LEU A 285 12.40 10.71 8.65
CA LEU A 285 10.95 10.58 8.62
C LEU A 285 10.40 10.23 10.02
N PRO A 286 9.12 10.58 10.29
CA PRO A 286 8.43 10.11 11.47
C PRO A 286 8.41 8.57 11.54
N ALA A 287 8.59 8.03 12.75
CA ALA A 287 8.65 6.58 12.98
C ALA A 287 7.33 5.85 12.69
N GLY A 288 6.20 6.57 12.56
CA GLY A 288 4.87 5.99 12.31
C GLY A 288 4.27 5.21 13.50
N ARG A 289 4.92 5.23 14.67
CA ARG A 289 4.45 4.55 15.90
C ARG A 289 3.43 5.37 16.70
N THR A 290 3.55 6.70 16.65
CA THR A 290 2.74 7.67 17.40
C THR A 290 2.19 8.70 16.40
N GLY A 291 1.09 8.40 15.73
CA GLY A 291 0.49 9.27 14.69
C GLY A 291 -0.06 8.47 13.51
N ALA A 292 -0.24 9.14 12.37
CA ALA A 292 -0.59 8.45 11.12
C ALA A 292 0.52 7.44 10.76
N PRO A 293 0.18 6.17 10.48
CA PRO A 293 1.17 5.14 10.16
C PRO A 293 1.77 5.33 8.74
N GLY A 294 1.30 6.34 8.00
CA GLY A 294 1.64 6.59 6.61
C GLY A 294 1.08 5.54 5.66
N VAL A 295 1.39 5.73 4.37
CA VAL A 295 1.02 4.81 3.30
C VAL A 295 1.56 3.41 3.61
N GLN A 296 0.66 2.42 3.60
CA GLN A 296 1.00 1.02 3.85
C GLN A 296 1.37 0.33 2.53
N LEU A 297 2.67 0.24 2.26
CA LEU A 297 3.19 -0.47 1.09
C LEU A 297 3.37 -1.95 1.42
N VAL A 298 3.14 -2.82 0.43
CA VAL A 298 3.43 -4.26 0.56
C VAL A 298 4.18 -4.76 -0.66
N LEU A 299 5.09 -5.70 -0.45
CA LEU A 299 5.68 -6.47 -1.53
C LEU A 299 4.69 -7.55 -1.99
N PRO A 300 4.63 -7.86 -3.30
CA PRO A 300 3.86 -9.00 -3.78
C PRO A 300 4.36 -10.28 -3.11
N ARG A 301 3.45 -11.09 -2.54
CA ARG A 301 3.80 -12.46 -2.12
C ARG A 301 4.38 -13.17 -3.34
N ARG A 302 5.57 -13.78 -3.21
CA ARG A 302 6.03 -14.76 -4.20
C ARG A 302 4.97 -15.85 -4.25
N VAL A 303 4.18 -15.90 -5.33
CA VAL A 303 3.44 -17.12 -5.65
C VAL A 303 4.52 -18.13 -5.95
N ALA A 304 4.79 -19.03 -5.01
CA ALA A 304 5.51 -20.25 -5.32
C ALA A 304 4.65 -20.95 -6.36
N THR A 305 5.05 -20.88 -7.63
CA THR A 305 4.45 -21.71 -8.67
C THR A 305 4.73 -23.14 -8.27
N THR A 306 3.75 -23.79 -7.64
CA THR A 306 3.72 -25.26 -7.56
C THR A 306 3.85 -25.77 -8.99
N PRO A 307 4.83 -26.63 -9.31
CA PRO A 307 5.01 -27.12 -10.66
C PRO A 307 3.80 -28.00 -10.99
N SER A 308 2.91 -27.50 -11.84
CA SER A 308 1.81 -28.29 -12.38
C SER A 308 2.40 -29.30 -13.36
N LEU A 309 2.27 -30.58 -13.05
CA LEU A 309 2.58 -31.69 -13.95
C LEU A 309 1.57 -31.66 -15.12
N ALA A 310 2.00 -31.25 -16.32
CA ALA A 310 1.34 -31.61 -17.57
C ALA A 310 2.31 -31.48 -18.75
N MET A 311 2.44 -32.58 -19.51
CA MET A 311 3.24 -32.77 -20.72
C MET A 311 2.63 -32.05 -21.95
N PRO A 312 3.37 -31.91 -23.06
CA PRO A 312 3.05 -30.96 -24.12
C PRO A 312 2.20 -31.58 -25.23
N HIS A 313 1.26 -30.81 -25.76
CA HIS A 313 0.77 -30.99 -27.13
C HIS A 313 0.91 -29.67 -27.89
N THR A 314 1.56 -29.78 -29.03
CA THR A 314 1.82 -28.76 -30.03
C THR A 314 0.50 -28.27 -30.62
N THR A 315 0.21 -26.98 -30.51
CA THR A 315 -0.66 -26.28 -31.48
C THR A 315 -0.39 -24.78 -31.46
N LEU A 316 0.12 -24.32 -32.60
CA LEU A 316 -0.09 -23.03 -33.27
C LEU A 316 -0.39 -21.81 -32.39
N ALA A 317 0.55 -20.86 -32.46
CA ALA A 317 0.42 -19.50 -31.98
C ALA A 317 -0.87 -18.83 -32.49
N GLN A 318 -1.72 -18.41 -31.54
CA GLN A 318 -2.63 -17.29 -31.72
C GLN A 318 -2.25 -16.19 -30.71
N PRO A 319 -2.32 -14.91 -31.08
CA PRO A 319 -1.99 -13.82 -30.19
C PRO A 319 -3.14 -13.63 -29.20
N VAL A 320 -2.99 -14.10 -27.96
CA VAL A 320 -3.93 -13.79 -26.89
C VAL A 320 -3.64 -12.40 -26.33
N ALA A 321 -4.70 -11.59 -26.40
CA ALA A 321 -4.77 -10.19 -26.10
C ALA A 321 -4.30 -9.81 -24.69
N ASN A 322 -3.83 -8.56 -24.60
CA ASN A 322 -3.79 -7.74 -23.39
C ASN A 322 -4.99 -8.06 -22.47
N VAL A 323 -4.71 -8.66 -21.31
CA VAL A 323 -5.67 -8.65 -20.21
C VAL A 323 -5.60 -7.26 -19.58
N GLN A 324 -6.38 -6.34 -20.16
CA GLN A 324 -6.89 -5.19 -19.43
C GLN A 324 -7.64 -5.73 -18.21
N GLY A 325 -7.03 -5.64 -17.02
CA GLY A 325 -7.74 -5.82 -15.76
C GLY A 325 -8.89 -4.80 -15.66
N PRO A 326 -9.97 -5.13 -14.93
CA PRO A 326 -11.25 -4.44 -15.06
C PRO A 326 -11.13 -2.96 -14.69
N ARG A 327 -11.43 -2.09 -15.67
CA ARG A 327 -11.77 -0.68 -15.42
C ARG A 327 -13.10 -0.63 -14.69
N GLY A 328 -13.01 -0.62 -13.37
CA GLY A 328 -14.08 -0.25 -12.46
C GLY A 328 -13.46 0.55 -11.32
N VAL A 329 -13.27 1.85 -11.54
CA VAL A 329 -12.91 2.78 -10.47
C VAL A 329 -14.10 2.84 -9.50
N ARG A 330 -14.04 2.05 -8.44
CA ARG A 330 -14.88 2.29 -7.26
C ARG A 330 -14.24 3.45 -6.50
N ALA A 331 -14.91 4.60 -6.50
CA ALA A 331 -14.64 5.68 -5.58
C ALA A 331 -14.88 5.17 -4.14
N GLY A 332 -13.82 5.08 -3.33
CA GLY A 332 -13.92 4.67 -1.94
C GLY A 332 -12.58 4.28 -1.33
N GLY A 333 -11.90 5.25 -0.71
CA GLY A 333 -10.92 5.09 0.38
C GLY A 333 -9.82 4.05 0.19
N ASP A 334 -8.64 4.51 -0.25
CA ASP A 334 -7.45 3.67 -0.35
C ASP A 334 -6.86 3.40 1.06
N THR A 335 -7.38 2.34 1.68
CA THR A 335 -6.62 1.44 2.58
C THR A 335 -5.89 0.36 1.78
N THR A 336 -5.89 0.47 0.45
CA THR A 336 -5.38 -0.50 -0.49
C THR A 336 -3.89 -0.67 -0.23
N ARG A 337 -3.53 -1.85 0.22
CA ARG A 337 -2.15 -2.32 0.20
C ARG A 337 -1.62 -2.16 -1.23
N THR A 338 -0.85 -1.11 -1.48
CA THR A 338 -0.25 -0.89 -2.80
C THR A 338 0.89 -1.88 -2.97
N VAL A 339 0.71 -2.79 -3.93
CA VAL A 339 1.73 -3.77 -4.30
C VAL A 339 2.82 -3.06 -5.09
N VAL A 340 3.98 -2.88 -4.49
CA VAL A 340 5.14 -2.26 -5.16
C VAL A 340 6.03 -3.35 -5.71
N ARG A 341 6.35 -3.25 -7.01
CA ARG A 341 7.31 -4.13 -7.67
C ARG A 341 8.60 -3.36 -7.96
N VAL A 342 9.67 -3.71 -7.26
CA VAL A 342 10.96 -2.99 -7.32
C VAL A 342 11.79 -3.42 -8.55
N HIS A 343 11.56 -4.63 -9.06
CA HIS A 343 12.20 -5.17 -10.27
C HIS A 343 11.17 -5.38 -11.38
N PRO A 344 11.50 -5.17 -12.67
CA PRO A 344 10.59 -5.52 -13.76
C PRO A 344 10.27 -7.03 -13.78
N ALA A 345 9.19 -7.41 -14.44
CA ALA A 345 8.88 -8.84 -14.63
C ALA A 345 10.00 -9.52 -15.43
N GLY A 346 10.40 -10.74 -15.04
CA GLY A 346 11.50 -11.47 -15.69
C GLY A 346 12.91 -10.99 -15.33
N PHE A 347 13.06 -10.08 -14.35
CA PHE A 347 14.36 -9.59 -13.90
C PHE A 347 15.32 -10.73 -13.55
N GLU A 348 14.83 -11.82 -12.96
CA GLU A 348 15.65 -12.99 -12.65
C GLU A 348 16.41 -13.56 -13.86
N ARG A 349 15.81 -13.48 -15.07
CA ARG A 349 16.43 -13.94 -16.32
C ARG A 349 17.28 -12.87 -17.01
N ASN A 350 17.00 -11.59 -16.77
CA ASN A 350 17.54 -10.47 -17.55
C ASN A 350 18.38 -9.48 -16.73
N HIS A 351 18.64 -9.77 -15.45
CA HIS A 351 19.35 -8.86 -14.54
C HIS A 351 20.79 -8.56 -14.95
N ALA A 352 21.41 -9.40 -15.80
CA ALA A 352 22.77 -9.19 -16.30
C ALA A 352 22.94 -7.85 -17.04
N ALA A 353 22.00 -7.49 -17.92
CA ALA A 353 22.02 -6.21 -18.62
C ALA A 353 21.84 -5.02 -17.66
N THR A 354 20.99 -5.18 -16.64
CA THR A 354 20.81 -4.17 -15.59
C THR A 354 22.06 -4.02 -14.72
N ALA A 355 22.70 -5.12 -14.34
CA ALA A 355 23.95 -5.13 -13.59
C ALA A 355 25.08 -4.46 -14.37
N ALA A 356 25.21 -4.75 -15.67
CA ALA A 356 26.18 -4.11 -16.55
C ALA A 356 25.94 -2.61 -16.75
N SER A 357 24.68 -2.15 -16.64
CA SER A 357 24.33 -0.74 -16.86
C SER A 357 24.79 0.21 -15.75
N GLY A 358 25.11 -0.29 -14.55
CA GLY A 358 25.48 0.53 -13.39
C GLY A 358 24.38 1.47 -12.86
N ARG A 359 23.18 1.47 -13.45
CA ARG A 359 22.08 2.40 -13.09
C ARG A 359 21.45 2.10 -11.73
N LEU A 360 21.65 0.89 -11.20
CA LEU A 360 21.20 0.45 -9.88
C LEU A 360 22.37 -0.25 -9.17
N THR A 361 22.80 0.27 -8.03
CA THR A 361 23.81 -0.38 -7.18
C THR A 361 23.11 -1.44 -6.34
N CYS A 362 23.19 -2.71 -6.77
CA CYS A 362 22.52 -3.82 -6.09
C CYS A 362 22.92 -3.92 -4.61
N GLU A 363 24.19 -3.65 -4.29
CA GLU A 363 24.74 -3.64 -2.93
C GLU A 363 24.06 -2.63 -1.99
N GLY A 364 23.42 -1.60 -2.55
CA GLY A 364 22.64 -0.64 -1.79
C GLY A 364 21.40 -1.24 -1.13
N CYS A 365 20.79 -2.24 -1.80
CA CYS A 365 19.58 -2.91 -1.32
C CYS A 365 19.84 -4.36 -0.85
N HIS A 366 20.79 -5.05 -1.49
CA HIS A 366 21.10 -6.46 -1.24
C HIS A 366 22.51 -6.61 -0.67
N ALA A 367 22.70 -7.54 0.27
CA ALA A 367 24.05 -7.85 0.74
C ALA A 367 24.83 -8.65 -0.32
N GLN A 368 26.16 -8.53 -0.33
CA GLN A 368 27.04 -9.21 -1.30
C GLN A 368 26.81 -10.73 -1.40
N ARG A 369 26.40 -11.36 -0.29
CA ARG A 369 26.02 -12.78 -0.26
C ARG A 369 24.92 -13.14 -1.26
N PHE A 370 24.05 -12.20 -1.64
CA PHE A 370 22.99 -12.43 -2.61
C PHE A 370 23.55 -12.74 -4.01
N CYS A 371 24.65 -12.08 -4.39
CA CYS A 371 25.35 -12.33 -5.64
C CYS A 371 26.05 -13.69 -5.58
N SER A 372 26.79 -13.96 -4.49
CA SER A 372 27.51 -15.23 -4.34
C SER A 372 26.59 -16.43 -4.20
N ASP A 373 25.40 -16.28 -3.61
CA ASP A 373 24.43 -17.38 -3.48
C ASP A 373 23.95 -17.94 -4.84
N CYS A 374 24.07 -17.15 -5.92
CA CYS A 374 23.72 -17.56 -7.28
C CYS A 374 24.97 -17.78 -8.18
N HIS A 375 26.02 -16.97 -8.02
CA HIS A 375 27.22 -17.02 -8.86
C HIS A 375 28.35 -17.92 -8.30
N ALA A 376 28.30 -18.31 -7.02
CA ALA A 376 29.17 -19.36 -6.48
C ALA A 376 28.52 -20.71 -6.79
N GLY A 377 28.78 -21.21 -8.01
CA GLY A 377 28.09 -22.32 -8.66
C GLY A 377 28.25 -23.68 -8.01
N GLU A 378 27.71 -23.88 -6.79
CA GLU A 378 27.78 -25.20 -6.15
C GLU A 378 26.57 -25.63 -5.30
N SER A 379 25.56 -24.79 -4.98
CA SER A 379 24.68 -25.16 -3.86
C SER A 379 23.15 -25.00 -3.95
N ARG A 380 22.51 -24.62 -5.08
CA ARG A 380 21.02 -24.52 -5.09
C ARG A 380 20.28 -25.17 -6.27
N ARG A 381 19.30 -26.01 -5.90
CA ARG A 381 18.31 -26.78 -6.70
C ARG A 381 17.32 -25.91 -7.50
N GLY A 382 17.77 -24.78 -8.04
CA GLY A 382 16.93 -23.85 -8.81
C GLY A 382 17.09 -23.98 -10.33
N PHE A 383 18.18 -24.61 -10.80
CA PHE A 383 18.59 -24.58 -12.21
C PHE A 383 18.50 -25.95 -12.92
N HIS A 384 18.09 -26.99 -12.21
CA HIS A 384 17.87 -28.32 -12.78
C HIS A 384 16.40 -28.70 -12.68
N PRO A 385 15.78 -29.25 -13.74
CA PRO A 385 14.39 -29.72 -13.69
C PRO A 385 14.22 -30.80 -12.61
N ALA A 386 13.02 -30.86 -12.02
CA ALA A 386 12.73 -31.86 -10.99
C ALA A 386 12.80 -33.25 -11.64
N ASN A 387 13.77 -34.09 -11.22
CA ASN A 387 14.19 -35.40 -11.78
C ASN A 387 15.42 -35.40 -12.71
N PHE A 388 16.20 -34.30 -12.78
CA PHE A 388 17.46 -34.23 -13.53
C PHE A 388 18.32 -35.52 -13.49
N VAL A 389 18.55 -36.11 -12.31
CA VAL A 389 19.33 -37.36 -12.16
C VAL A 389 18.80 -38.49 -13.06
N GLN A 390 17.49 -38.54 -13.33
CA GLN A 390 16.84 -39.58 -14.12
C GLN A 390 16.81 -39.28 -15.63
N ARG A 391 16.99 -38.02 -16.06
CA ARG A 391 16.81 -37.61 -17.48
C ARG A 391 18.04 -37.03 -18.14
N HIS A 392 19.02 -36.57 -17.37
CA HIS A 392 20.19 -35.88 -17.94
C HIS A 392 21.09 -36.81 -18.77
N ALA A 393 21.04 -38.13 -18.58
CA ALA A 393 21.89 -39.07 -19.32
C ALA A 393 21.59 -39.11 -20.83
N PRO A 394 20.33 -39.35 -21.29
CA PRO A 394 19.99 -39.25 -22.71
C PRO A 394 20.16 -37.83 -23.27
N GLU A 395 19.79 -36.79 -22.51
CA GLU A 395 19.93 -35.38 -22.91
C GLU A 395 21.41 -34.96 -23.09
N SER A 396 22.31 -35.48 -22.25
CA SER A 396 23.76 -35.27 -22.38
C SER A 396 24.37 -35.99 -23.59
N TYR A 397 23.82 -37.16 -23.96
CA TYR A 397 24.26 -37.91 -25.15
C TYR A 397 23.80 -37.25 -26.44
N GLY A 398 22.58 -36.69 -26.46
CA GLY A 398 22.02 -35.93 -27.59
C GLY A 398 22.67 -34.56 -27.81
N ARG A 399 23.44 -34.05 -26.84
CA ARG A 399 23.93 -32.66 -26.77
C ARG A 399 22.80 -31.62 -26.74
N ASP A 400 21.66 -31.99 -26.19
CA ASP A 400 20.47 -31.13 -26.17
C ASP A 400 20.63 -29.93 -25.20
N LEU A 401 21.69 -29.95 -24.36
CA LEU A 401 22.02 -28.89 -23.40
C LEU A 401 23.53 -28.59 -23.41
N GLU A 402 23.91 -27.32 -23.56
CA GLU A 402 25.31 -26.86 -23.42
C GLU A 402 25.66 -26.56 -21.95
N CYS A 403 25.88 -27.61 -21.17
CA CYS A 403 26.29 -27.50 -19.75
C CYS A 403 27.67 -26.84 -19.58
N ALA A 404 28.53 -26.93 -20.60
CA ALA A 404 29.89 -26.39 -20.61
C ALA A 404 29.96 -24.86 -20.52
N SER A 405 28.86 -24.18 -20.80
CA SER A 405 28.74 -22.73 -20.66
C SER A 405 28.83 -22.25 -19.19
N CYS A 406 28.47 -23.12 -18.25
CA CYS A 406 28.42 -22.81 -16.82
C CYS A 406 29.20 -23.79 -15.93
N HIS A 407 29.48 -25.02 -16.41
CA HIS A 407 30.21 -26.04 -15.66
C HIS A 407 31.46 -26.51 -16.39
N ASN A 408 32.55 -26.78 -15.65
CA ASN A 408 33.61 -27.63 -16.16
C ASN A 408 33.11 -29.09 -16.16
N THR A 409 32.58 -29.51 -17.30
CA THR A 409 31.90 -30.81 -17.49
C THR A 409 32.79 -32.00 -17.14
N GLU A 410 34.10 -31.89 -17.33
CA GLU A 410 35.03 -32.98 -17.03
C GLU A 410 35.14 -33.22 -15.52
N VAL A 411 35.27 -32.18 -14.71
CA VAL A 411 35.46 -32.30 -13.26
C VAL A 411 34.13 -32.55 -12.56
N PHE A 412 33.09 -31.86 -12.99
CA PHE A 412 31.77 -31.88 -12.35
C PHE A 412 31.02 -33.21 -12.56
N CYS A 413 30.97 -33.73 -13.80
CA CYS A 413 30.26 -34.99 -14.07
C CYS A 413 30.91 -36.15 -13.31
N ARG A 414 32.26 -36.19 -13.27
CA ARG A 414 33.01 -37.21 -12.55
C ARG A 414 32.80 -37.15 -11.04
N SER A 415 32.90 -35.97 -10.43
CA SER A 415 32.74 -35.83 -8.97
C SER A 415 31.34 -36.24 -8.51
N CYS A 416 30.30 -35.83 -9.26
CA CYS A 416 28.93 -36.23 -8.99
C CYS A 416 28.74 -37.74 -9.18
N HIS A 417 29.18 -38.32 -10.30
CA HIS A 417 29.05 -39.75 -10.55
C HIS A 417 29.85 -40.58 -9.55
N GLN A 418 31.01 -40.09 -9.09
CA GLN A 418 31.78 -40.73 -8.04
C GLN A 418 31.05 -40.70 -6.70
N ALA A 419 30.48 -39.54 -6.32
CA ALA A 419 29.67 -39.40 -5.11
C ALA A 419 28.40 -40.27 -5.14
N GLN A 420 27.81 -40.50 -6.32
CA GLN A 420 26.66 -41.40 -6.52
C GLN A 420 27.08 -42.87 -6.70
N GLY A 421 28.38 -43.18 -6.72
CA GLY A 421 28.89 -44.54 -6.89
C GLY A 421 28.77 -45.12 -8.32
N ILE A 422 28.50 -44.26 -9.32
CA ILE A 422 28.29 -44.60 -10.74
C ILE A 422 29.59 -44.38 -11.56
N ALA A 423 30.63 -43.81 -10.97
CA ALA A 423 31.92 -43.62 -11.64
C ALA A 423 32.55 -44.95 -12.11
N SER A 424 33.23 -44.90 -13.27
CA SER A 424 33.95 -46.03 -13.86
C SER A 424 35.00 -46.58 -12.89
N ARG A 425 34.99 -47.89 -12.64
CA ARG A 425 35.94 -48.58 -11.74
C ARG A 425 37.07 -49.33 -12.49
N GLY A 426 37.25 -49.06 -13.78
CA GLY A 426 38.32 -49.68 -14.59
C GLY A 426 37.87 -50.09 -15.98
N GLN A 427 38.79 -50.65 -16.76
CA GLN A 427 38.51 -51.03 -18.15
C GLN A 427 37.42 -52.09 -18.22
N ARG A 428 36.31 -51.70 -18.87
CA ARG A 428 35.16 -52.53 -19.30
C ARG A 428 34.03 -52.77 -18.30
N ALA A 429 34.06 -52.17 -17.11
CA ALA A 429 32.95 -52.27 -16.16
C ALA A 429 32.32 -50.89 -15.92
N GLY A 430 31.30 -50.56 -16.72
CA GLY A 430 30.48 -49.38 -16.51
C GLY A 430 29.09 -49.57 -17.08
N VAL A 431 28.08 -49.08 -16.34
CA VAL A 431 26.64 -49.11 -16.69
C VAL A 431 26.34 -48.47 -18.06
N TYR A 432 27.25 -47.65 -18.56
CA TYR A 432 27.13 -46.91 -19.83
C TYR A 432 27.90 -47.52 -21.01
N HIS A 433 28.63 -48.61 -20.82
CA HIS A 433 29.21 -49.39 -21.93
C HIS A 433 28.51 -50.73 -22.00
N ASN A 434 27.94 -51.06 -23.15
CA ASN A 434 27.27 -52.35 -23.39
C ASN A 434 28.27 -53.53 -23.56
N GLY A 435 29.55 -53.32 -23.24
CA GLY A 435 30.62 -54.32 -23.29
C GLY A 435 30.83 -54.96 -24.67
N GLN A 436 30.30 -54.35 -25.74
CA GLN A 436 30.22 -55.02 -27.03
C GLN A 436 31.61 -55.24 -27.64
N PRO A 437 31.91 -56.46 -28.15
CA PRO A 437 33.20 -56.76 -28.75
C PRO A 437 33.58 -55.84 -29.93
N LEU A 438 32.58 -55.37 -30.69
CA LEU A 438 32.79 -54.44 -31.81
C LEU A 438 33.26 -53.04 -31.38
N TRP A 439 33.11 -52.66 -30.11
CA TRP A 439 33.55 -51.34 -29.63
C TRP A 439 35.05 -51.13 -29.88
N LEU A 440 35.90 -52.16 -29.69
CA LEU A 440 37.33 -52.07 -29.96
C LEU A 440 37.64 -51.69 -31.41
N LEU A 441 36.77 -52.05 -32.36
CA LEU A 441 36.95 -51.75 -33.78
C LEU A 441 36.34 -50.41 -34.21
N GLN A 442 35.34 -49.91 -33.48
CA GLN A 442 34.55 -48.73 -33.89
C GLN A 442 34.85 -47.46 -33.09
N HIS A 443 35.37 -47.59 -31.86
CA HIS A 443 35.58 -46.44 -30.97
C HIS A 443 36.63 -45.46 -31.50
N GLY A 444 37.62 -45.90 -32.29
CA GLY A 444 38.60 -45.01 -32.91
C GLY A 444 37.97 -44.01 -33.89
N GLN A 445 36.97 -44.43 -34.67
CA GLN A 445 36.21 -43.53 -35.55
C GLN A 445 35.34 -42.56 -34.75
N ALA A 446 34.71 -43.04 -33.67
CA ALA A 446 33.91 -42.19 -32.78
C ALA A 446 34.78 -41.15 -32.03
N ALA A 447 35.94 -41.56 -31.51
CA ALA A 447 36.88 -40.69 -30.81
C ALA A 447 37.42 -39.58 -31.72
N ARG A 448 37.70 -39.88 -33.00
CA ARG A 448 38.10 -38.87 -33.99
C ARG A 448 37.00 -37.85 -34.30
N ARG A 449 35.73 -38.27 -34.26
CA ARG A 449 34.58 -37.38 -34.50
C ARG A 449 34.21 -36.53 -33.27
N GLY A 450 34.56 -36.96 -32.06
CA GLY A 450 34.14 -36.25 -30.86
C GLY A 450 34.74 -36.78 -29.56
N LEU A 451 36.06 -36.63 -29.39
CA LEU A 451 36.77 -37.04 -28.16
C LEU A 451 36.15 -36.46 -26.88
N GLN A 452 35.58 -35.26 -26.96
CA GLN A 452 35.00 -34.55 -25.82
C GLN A 452 33.83 -35.28 -25.15
N SER A 453 33.07 -36.10 -25.89
CA SER A 453 32.00 -36.91 -25.28
C SER A 453 32.57 -38.04 -24.42
N CYS A 454 33.78 -38.50 -24.72
CA CYS A 454 34.45 -39.59 -24.03
C CYS A 454 35.21 -39.08 -22.80
N THR A 455 35.86 -37.91 -22.92
CA THR A 455 36.63 -37.29 -21.82
C THR A 455 35.78 -36.77 -20.67
N THR A 456 34.46 -36.63 -20.87
CA THR A 456 33.49 -36.36 -19.79
C THR A 456 33.54 -37.41 -18.67
N CYS A 457 33.87 -38.66 -19.02
CA CYS A 457 33.92 -39.78 -18.07
C CYS A 457 35.31 -40.42 -17.97
N HIS A 458 36.11 -40.39 -19.04
CA HIS A 458 37.43 -41.01 -19.12
C HIS A 458 38.56 -39.99 -19.04
N THR A 459 39.67 -40.37 -18.44
CA THR A 459 40.87 -39.54 -18.31
C THR A 459 41.95 -39.96 -19.30
N GLN A 460 42.98 -39.13 -19.46
CA GLN A 460 44.15 -39.48 -20.28
C GLN A 460 44.74 -40.85 -19.88
N ARG A 461 44.72 -41.20 -18.59
CA ARG A 461 45.22 -42.49 -18.08
C ARG A 461 44.46 -43.68 -18.68
N ASP A 462 43.15 -43.54 -18.90
CA ASP A 462 42.30 -44.63 -19.39
C ASP A 462 42.61 -44.97 -20.86
N CYS A 463 42.83 -43.94 -21.67
CA CYS A 463 43.23 -44.08 -23.07
C CYS A 463 44.63 -44.69 -23.21
N MET A 464 45.57 -44.29 -22.33
CA MET A 464 46.97 -44.72 -22.38
C MET A 464 47.15 -46.21 -22.06
N GLN A 465 46.18 -46.88 -21.45
CA GLN A 465 46.21 -48.32 -21.23
C GLN A 465 46.32 -49.12 -22.54
N CYS A 466 45.76 -48.59 -23.64
CA CYS A 466 45.84 -49.21 -24.95
C CYS A 466 46.69 -48.41 -25.95
N HIS A 467 46.64 -47.08 -25.90
CA HIS A 467 47.22 -46.20 -26.93
C HIS A 467 48.60 -45.63 -26.61
N SER A 468 49.26 -46.09 -25.55
CA SER A 468 50.64 -45.71 -25.24
C SER A 468 51.60 -46.89 -25.49
N GLN A 469 52.89 -46.61 -25.65
CA GLN A 469 53.95 -47.61 -25.69
C GLN A 469 54.08 -48.42 -24.39
N ARG A 470 53.60 -47.87 -23.26
CA ARG A 470 53.50 -48.59 -21.98
C ARG A 470 52.20 -49.39 -21.84
N GLY A 471 51.27 -49.20 -22.76
CA GLY A 471 50.01 -49.94 -22.88
C GLY A 471 50.10 -50.98 -24.00
N TRP A 472 49.02 -51.16 -24.75
CA TRP A 472 48.98 -52.12 -25.87
C TRP A 472 49.63 -51.63 -27.16
N GLY A 473 50.22 -50.44 -27.17
CA GLY A 473 50.92 -49.89 -28.34
C GLY A 473 50.02 -49.59 -29.54
N VAL A 474 48.70 -49.50 -29.36
CA VAL A 474 47.75 -49.22 -30.44
C VAL A 474 47.89 -47.76 -30.87
N ASN A 475 48.33 -47.50 -32.10
CA ASN A 475 48.55 -46.14 -32.57
C ASN A 475 47.23 -45.33 -32.59
N PRO A 476 47.08 -44.26 -31.77
CA PRO A 476 45.89 -43.42 -31.77
C PRO A 476 45.88 -42.38 -32.91
N HIS A 477 47.01 -42.20 -33.60
CA HIS A 477 47.17 -41.21 -34.65
C HIS A 477 46.50 -41.64 -35.96
N GLY A 478 46.02 -40.66 -36.73
CA GLY A 478 45.49 -40.90 -38.07
C GLY A 478 46.59 -41.31 -39.07
N PRO A 479 46.22 -41.88 -40.22
CA PRO A 479 47.18 -42.31 -41.25
C PRO A 479 48.08 -41.17 -41.75
N ASP A 480 47.61 -39.93 -41.74
CA ASP A 480 48.36 -38.75 -42.22
C ASP A 480 49.10 -37.98 -41.11
N PHE A 481 49.23 -38.57 -39.92
CA PHE A 481 49.88 -37.89 -38.80
C PHE A 481 51.40 -37.86 -38.96
N ASP A 482 51.95 -36.65 -39.09
CA ASP A 482 53.40 -36.41 -39.14
C ASP A 482 53.94 -36.01 -37.75
N PRO A 483 54.70 -36.88 -37.07
CA PRO A 483 55.25 -36.58 -35.75
C PRO A 483 56.32 -35.48 -35.81
N SER A 484 57.05 -35.32 -36.92
CA SER A 484 58.11 -34.31 -37.05
C SER A 484 57.54 -32.90 -37.10
N ARG A 485 56.35 -32.73 -37.68
CA ARG A 485 55.66 -31.44 -37.78
C ARG A 485 55.22 -30.85 -36.44
N LEU A 486 54.81 -31.69 -35.48
CA LEU A 486 54.42 -31.27 -34.12
C LEU A 486 55.52 -31.46 -33.07
N GLY A 487 56.46 -32.35 -33.33
CA GLY A 487 57.51 -32.77 -32.41
C GLY A 487 58.31 -31.62 -31.83
N ALA A 488 58.75 -30.68 -32.66
CA ALA A 488 59.56 -29.53 -32.22
C ALA A 488 58.85 -28.61 -31.20
N ARG A 489 57.51 -28.61 -31.16
CA ARG A 489 56.70 -27.72 -30.29
C ARG A 489 56.02 -28.45 -29.13
N ALA A 490 56.00 -29.79 -29.13
CA ALA A 490 55.22 -30.59 -28.19
C ALA A 490 55.93 -31.85 -27.66
N ARG A 491 57.28 -31.88 -27.66
CA ARG A 491 58.09 -33.04 -27.17
C ARG A 491 57.62 -33.60 -25.83
N ALA A 492 57.30 -32.72 -24.87
CA ALA A 492 56.82 -33.12 -23.54
C ALA A 492 55.45 -33.84 -23.59
N MET A 493 54.59 -33.55 -24.57
CA MET A 493 53.32 -34.25 -24.76
C MET A 493 53.55 -35.63 -25.39
N CYS A 494 54.50 -35.75 -26.32
CA CYS A 494 54.87 -37.03 -26.93
C CYS A 494 55.39 -38.03 -25.88
N ALA A 495 56.22 -37.56 -24.95
CA ALA A 495 56.79 -38.36 -23.87
C ALA A 495 55.74 -38.97 -22.90
N ARG A 496 54.49 -38.47 -22.91
CA ARG A 496 53.40 -39.06 -22.12
C ARG A 496 52.97 -40.42 -22.65
N CYS A 497 53.05 -40.62 -23.96
CA CYS A 497 52.60 -41.85 -24.62
C CYS A 497 53.77 -42.68 -25.18
N HIS A 498 54.94 -42.07 -25.43
CA HIS A 498 56.11 -42.73 -26.00
C HIS A 498 57.27 -42.83 -24.99
N ILE A 499 58.01 -43.94 -25.04
CA ILE A 499 59.22 -44.24 -24.27
C ILE A 499 60.46 -43.74 -25.03
N SER A 500 60.49 -43.91 -26.36
CA SER A 500 61.50 -43.34 -27.26
C SER A 500 60.99 -42.09 -27.98
N ASP A 501 61.89 -41.23 -28.49
CA ASP A 501 61.50 -40.06 -29.28
C ASP A 501 60.88 -40.50 -30.62
N PRO A 502 59.57 -40.28 -30.85
CA PRO A 502 58.91 -40.72 -32.07
C PRO A 502 59.24 -39.86 -33.31
N THR A 503 60.05 -38.82 -33.16
CA THR A 503 60.45 -37.89 -34.24
C THR A 503 61.78 -38.23 -34.88
N VAL A 504 62.54 -39.14 -34.26
CA VAL A 504 63.81 -39.65 -34.75
C VAL A 504 63.55 -41.05 -35.29
N ARG A 505 63.63 -41.23 -36.62
CA ARG A 505 63.55 -42.56 -37.24
C ARG A 505 64.83 -43.34 -37.04
#